data_AF-A0A103YL78-F1
#
_entry.id   AF-A0A103YL78-F1
#
_cell.length_a   1.000
_cell.length_b   1.000
_cell.length_c   1.000
_cell.angle_alpha   90.00
_cell.angle_beta   90.00
_cell.angle_gamma   90.00
#
_symmetry.space_group_name_H-M   'P 1'
#
loop_
_entity.id
_entity.type
_entity.pdbx_description
1 polymer ?
#
loop_
_entity_poly.entity_id
_entity_poly.type
_entity_poly.pdbx_seq_one_letter_code
_entity_poly.pdbx_strand_id
1 'polypeptide(L)'
;MIQRWHKKTQLPLLALVFFLFVLCTIFINERRFQEIHRKEIRKGDDVATRNDVKKTFSSTSTPSSLNSSHPKDRSERTHFHLPHSHEFCANLGKIDLLSRSTLVTSSGDSIIYLYSCDGIILSGNYGGNPVVLDRFSTCKSTVKYSGKKAGWDIHFDKQEERKDSCDVFSGRWVFDNTSYPLYNESDCPYMSDQLACLKHGRPDLGYQYWRWQPHGCNLKRWNATEIWDKLRGKRLMFVGDSLNRGQWISMLCLLQSVIPAEKKSITPNAPLTIFRAEEYNATIEFQWAPLLVESNSDDPVNHRLDERIMRPDSVLRHASEWKHADILIFNSYLWWRQGPVKLLWSTEENGVCEEAQGLEAMELAMDAWADWIGSNVDPLKQKVFFVTMSPTHLWSREWEAGTNGNCYSEKSPIEDEKYWGSGSDLDTMRMVENVVSWLKSKVSVINITQLSEYRKDGHPSVYRKFWEARTDEELANPMSYSDCIHWCLPGVPDVWNQLLLHFLL
;
A
#
# COMPACT_ATOMS: atom_id res chain seq x y z
N MET A 1 -27.85 -25.62 65.30
CA MET A 1 -28.30 -26.91 64.77
C MET A 1 -28.19 -26.84 63.25
N ILE A 2 -27.17 -27.48 62.67
CA ILE A 2 -26.79 -27.39 61.25
C ILE A 2 -27.56 -28.48 60.49
N GLN A 3 -28.35 -28.10 59.47
CA GLN A 3 -28.85 -29.06 58.47
C GLN A 3 -27.96 -29.01 57.22
N ARG A 4 -27.15 -30.06 57.05
CA ARG A 4 -26.43 -30.39 55.81
C ARG A 4 -27.42 -30.90 54.77
N TRP A 5 -27.46 -30.27 53.60
CA TRP A 5 -28.05 -30.85 52.39
C TRP A 5 -26.97 -31.54 51.56
N HIS A 6 -27.16 -32.84 51.35
CA HIS A 6 -26.40 -33.69 50.44
C HIS A 6 -26.88 -33.43 49.00
N LYS A 7 -26.00 -33.01 48.09
CA LYS A 7 -26.22 -33.18 46.64
C LYS A 7 -25.08 -34.03 46.06
N LYS A 8 -25.45 -35.27 45.70
CA LYS A 8 -24.60 -36.27 45.03
C LYS A 8 -24.31 -35.85 43.58
N THR A 9 -23.03 -35.75 43.26
CA THR A 9 -22.33 -36.16 42.02
C THR A 9 -23.18 -36.50 40.79
N GLN A 10 -23.37 -35.54 39.87
CA GLN A 10 -23.65 -35.78 38.45
C GLN A 10 -22.60 -35.21 37.49
N LEU A 11 -21.54 -34.58 38.03
CA LEU A 11 -20.44 -33.99 37.25
C LEU A 11 -19.70 -34.98 36.31
N PRO A 12 -19.42 -36.24 36.67
CA PRO A 12 -18.66 -37.12 35.78
C PRO A 12 -19.45 -37.58 34.55
N LEU A 13 -20.79 -37.65 34.64
CA LEU A 13 -21.61 -38.07 33.50
C LEU A 13 -21.69 -36.96 32.43
N LEU A 14 -21.84 -35.71 32.85
CA LEU A 14 -21.87 -34.55 31.95
C LEU A 14 -20.52 -34.33 31.25
N ALA A 15 -19.41 -34.52 31.96
CA ALA A 15 -18.08 -34.46 31.37
C ALA A 15 -17.87 -35.54 30.31
N LEU A 16 -18.36 -36.76 30.56
CA LEU A 16 -18.23 -37.89 29.63
C LEU A 16 -19.09 -37.70 28.37
N VAL A 17 -20.31 -37.14 28.52
CA VAL A 17 -21.18 -36.79 27.39
C VAL A 17 -20.57 -35.67 26.54
N PHE A 18 -19.96 -34.65 27.18
CA PHE A 18 -19.26 -33.58 26.46
C PHE A 18 -18.06 -34.11 25.68
N PHE A 19 -17.26 -35.01 26.28
CA PHE A 19 -16.10 -35.60 25.61
C PHE A 19 -16.49 -36.46 24.41
N LEU A 20 -17.56 -37.26 24.53
CA LEU A 20 -18.10 -38.04 23.42
C LEU A 20 -18.64 -37.15 22.29
N PHE A 21 -19.27 -36.01 22.62
CA PHE A 21 -19.75 -35.06 21.62
C PHE A 21 -18.59 -34.42 20.84
N VAL A 22 -17.52 -34.04 21.52
CA VAL A 22 -16.31 -33.49 20.87
C VAL A 22 -15.67 -34.54 19.95
N LEU A 23 -15.50 -35.79 20.41
CA LEU A 23 -14.93 -36.87 19.59
C LEU A 23 -15.79 -37.21 18.37
N CYS A 24 -17.12 -37.24 18.52
CA CYS A 24 -18.04 -37.42 17.38
C CYS A 24 -17.92 -36.26 16.37
N THR A 25 -17.79 -35.03 16.84
CA THR A 25 -17.67 -33.85 15.96
C THR A 25 -16.36 -33.89 15.18
N ILE A 26 -15.25 -34.30 15.81
CA ILE A 26 -13.95 -34.50 15.16
C ILE A 26 -14.06 -35.58 14.08
N PHE A 27 -14.62 -36.75 14.40
CA PHE A 27 -14.77 -37.85 13.44
C PHE A 27 -15.69 -37.50 12.25
N ILE A 28 -16.76 -36.74 12.48
CA ILE A 28 -17.67 -36.29 11.42
C ILE A 28 -16.97 -35.28 10.51
N ASN A 29 -16.21 -34.34 11.07
CA ASN A 29 -15.44 -33.37 10.31
C ASN A 29 -14.34 -34.05 9.48
N GLU A 30 -13.66 -35.05 10.05
CA GLU A 30 -12.61 -35.79 9.34
C GLU A 30 -13.17 -36.65 8.20
N ARG A 31 -14.33 -37.29 8.40
CA ARG A 31 -15.03 -37.97 7.28
C ARG A 31 -15.49 -37.00 6.19
N ARG A 32 -16.02 -35.82 6.56
CA ARG A 32 -16.39 -34.79 5.58
C ARG A 32 -15.19 -34.29 4.79
N PHE A 33 -14.05 -34.09 5.46
CA PHE A 33 -12.81 -33.67 4.80
C PHE A 33 -12.34 -34.74 3.79
N GLN A 34 -12.35 -36.01 4.18
CA GLN A 34 -12.00 -37.13 3.29
C GLN A 34 -12.98 -37.32 2.11
N GLU A 35 -14.25 -36.95 2.27
CA GLU A 35 -15.23 -36.94 1.17
C GLU A 35 -15.03 -35.76 0.20
N ILE A 36 -14.70 -34.58 0.71
CA ILE A 36 -14.38 -33.40 -0.12
C ILE A 36 -13.14 -33.70 -0.95
N HIS A 37 -12.09 -34.25 -0.32
CA HIS A 37 -10.85 -34.56 -1.02
C HIS A 37 -11.03 -35.66 -2.08
N ARG A 38 -11.85 -36.69 -1.82
CA ARG A 38 -12.23 -37.68 -2.84
C ARG A 38 -13.05 -37.10 -3.99
N LYS A 39 -13.88 -36.08 -3.74
CA LYS A 39 -14.64 -35.38 -4.80
C LYS A 39 -13.73 -34.51 -5.66
N GLU A 40 -12.71 -33.87 -5.08
CA GLU A 40 -11.71 -33.10 -5.83
C GLU A 40 -10.83 -34.00 -6.71
N ILE A 41 -10.40 -35.16 -6.20
CA ILE A 41 -9.61 -36.14 -6.98
C ILE A 41 -10.42 -36.63 -8.20
N ARG A 42 -11.70 -37.02 -8.01
CA ARG A 42 -12.56 -37.42 -9.14
C ARG A 42 -12.77 -36.30 -10.16
N LYS A 43 -12.86 -35.05 -9.70
CA LYS A 43 -13.00 -33.87 -10.57
C LYS A 43 -11.72 -33.58 -11.36
N GLY A 44 -10.55 -33.91 -10.80
CA GLY A 44 -9.26 -33.87 -11.50
C GLY A 44 -9.14 -34.95 -12.58
N ASP A 45 -9.58 -36.18 -12.30
CA ASP A 45 -9.53 -37.31 -13.24
C ASP A 45 -10.50 -37.12 -14.43
N ASP A 46 -11.68 -36.52 -14.20
CA ASP A 46 -12.65 -36.17 -15.25
C ASP A 46 -12.15 -35.02 -16.17
N VAL A 47 -11.27 -34.14 -15.66
CA VAL A 47 -10.65 -33.05 -16.46
C VAL A 47 -9.45 -33.57 -17.25
N ALA A 48 -8.68 -34.51 -16.70
CA ALA A 48 -7.57 -35.16 -17.40
C ALA A 48 -8.04 -36.00 -18.59
N THR A 49 -9.10 -36.81 -18.40
CA THR A 49 -9.69 -37.63 -19.48
C THR A 49 -10.33 -36.79 -20.59
N ARG A 50 -10.82 -35.57 -20.30
CA ARG A 50 -11.38 -34.65 -21.31
C ARG A 50 -10.33 -33.94 -22.16
N ASN A 51 -9.10 -33.83 -21.66
CA ASN A 51 -7.97 -33.21 -22.38
C ASN A 51 -7.23 -34.21 -23.29
N ASP A 52 -7.23 -35.50 -22.97
CA ASP A 52 -6.61 -36.53 -23.82
C ASP A 52 -7.44 -36.83 -25.08
N VAL A 53 -8.77 -36.70 -25.03
CA VAL A 53 -9.64 -36.89 -26.21
C VAL A 53 -9.49 -35.77 -27.25
N LYS A 54 -8.97 -34.59 -26.88
CA LYS A 54 -8.75 -33.46 -27.81
C LYS A 54 -7.40 -33.50 -28.53
N LYS A 55 -6.46 -34.38 -28.15
CA LYS A 55 -5.11 -34.43 -28.74
C LYS A 55 -4.96 -35.42 -29.91
N THR A 56 -5.99 -36.17 -30.30
CA THR A 56 -5.87 -37.24 -31.32
C THR A 56 -6.41 -36.88 -32.72
N PHE A 57 -6.78 -35.63 -33.00
CA PHE A 57 -7.19 -35.21 -34.34
C PHE A 57 -6.38 -34.00 -34.83
N SER A 58 -5.30 -34.28 -35.57
CA SER A 58 -4.78 -33.46 -36.70
C SER A 58 -3.37 -33.93 -37.09
N SER A 59 -3.28 -35.05 -37.79
CA SER A 59 -2.28 -35.26 -38.85
C SER A 59 -2.91 -34.73 -40.15
N THR A 60 -2.24 -34.12 -41.15
CA THR A 60 -1.02 -34.45 -41.89
C THR A 60 -0.82 -33.34 -42.94
N SER A 61 0.43 -33.07 -43.33
CA SER A 61 0.93 -32.83 -44.70
C SER A 61 1.92 -31.65 -44.85
N THR A 62 3.11 -32.00 -45.34
CA THR A 62 4.12 -31.16 -46.00
C THR A 62 4.53 -31.91 -47.27
N PRO A 63 4.94 -31.25 -48.37
CA PRO A 63 6.40 -31.12 -48.57
C PRO A 63 6.91 -29.85 -49.30
N SER A 64 8.22 -29.64 -49.12
CA SER A 64 9.25 -29.15 -50.06
C SER A 64 9.34 -27.67 -50.51
N SER A 65 10.34 -26.99 -49.94
CA SER A 65 11.49 -26.25 -50.55
C SER A 65 11.35 -25.49 -51.89
N LEU A 66 11.80 -24.22 -51.93
CA LEU A 66 12.79 -23.68 -52.89
C LEU A 66 13.22 -22.22 -52.58
N ASN A 67 14.47 -21.92 -52.97
CA ASN A 67 15.26 -20.70 -52.79
C ASN A 67 14.71 -19.43 -53.48
N SER A 68 15.09 -18.23 -52.99
CA SER A 68 16.07 -17.32 -53.65
C SER A 68 15.85 -15.81 -53.39
N SER A 69 16.97 -15.14 -53.10
CA SER A 69 17.42 -13.79 -53.51
C SER A 69 16.51 -12.54 -53.49
N HIS A 70 16.98 -11.57 -52.69
CA HIS A 70 16.98 -10.10 -52.86
C HIS A 70 16.91 -9.57 -54.31
N PRO A 71 16.34 -8.35 -54.55
CA PRO A 71 17.14 -7.12 -54.38
C PRO A 71 16.43 -5.90 -53.76
N LYS A 72 17.32 -4.97 -53.40
CA LYS A 72 17.13 -3.61 -52.86
C LYS A 72 16.17 -2.76 -53.71
N ASP A 73 15.36 -1.95 -53.05
CA ASP A 73 14.88 -0.70 -53.64
C ASP A 73 15.01 0.47 -52.65
N ARG A 74 15.33 1.62 -53.22
CA ARG A 74 15.74 2.88 -52.61
C ARG A 74 14.59 3.85 -52.86
N SER A 75 13.91 4.34 -51.82
CA SER A 75 12.98 5.47 -51.98
C SER A 75 13.13 6.50 -50.87
N GLU A 76 13.03 7.74 -51.32
CA GLU A 76 13.36 8.99 -50.67
C GLU A 76 12.37 9.31 -49.53
N ARG A 77 12.86 9.81 -48.39
CA ARG A 77 12.01 10.47 -47.38
C ARG A 77 11.89 11.94 -47.71
N THR A 78 10.72 12.33 -48.18
CA THR A 78 10.24 13.71 -48.14
C THR A 78 9.87 14.09 -46.70
N HIS A 79 10.41 15.21 -46.24
CA HIS A 79 10.04 15.84 -44.97
C HIS A 79 8.67 16.51 -45.11
N PHE A 80 7.70 16.12 -44.27
CA PHE A 80 6.48 16.89 -44.04
C PHE A 80 6.55 17.57 -42.67
N HIS A 81 6.46 18.90 -42.67
CA HIS A 81 6.26 19.73 -41.48
C HIS A 81 4.81 19.59 -40.98
N LEU A 82 4.62 19.26 -39.71
CA LEU A 82 3.34 19.36 -39.00
C LEU A 82 3.20 20.78 -38.41
N PRO A 83 2.06 21.48 -38.59
CA PRO A 83 1.80 22.74 -37.90
C PRO A 83 1.26 22.53 -36.48
N HIS A 84 1.58 23.51 -35.63
CA HIS A 84 1.31 23.58 -34.19
C HIS A 84 -0.18 23.40 -33.82
N SER A 85 -0.45 22.56 -32.81
CA SER A 85 -1.77 22.21 -32.27
C SER A 85 -2.42 23.26 -31.36
N HIS A 86 -1.83 24.46 -31.23
CA HIS A 86 -2.31 25.47 -30.27
C HIS A 86 -3.33 26.48 -30.82
N GLU A 87 -3.54 26.54 -32.15
CA GLU A 87 -4.36 27.60 -32.76
C GLU A 87 -5.83 27.23 -33.01
N PHE A 88 -6.23 25.96 -32.86
CA PHE A 88 -7.59 25.53 -33.21
C PHE A 88 -8.61 25.62 -32.05
N CYS A 89 -8.16 25.59 -30.80
CA CYS A 89 -9.05 25.63 -29.63
C CYS A 89 -9.50 27.04 -29.21
N ALA A 90 -8.93 28.11 -29.80
CA ALA A 90 -9.20 29.49 -29.38
C ALA A 90 -10.50 30.10 -29.96
N ASN A 91 -11.16 29.46 -30.93
CA ASN A 91 -12.27 30.07 -31.69
C ASN A 91 -13.67 29.44 -31.52
N LEU A 92 -13.86 28.52 -30.56
CA LEU A 92 -15.18 27.91 -30.29
C LEU A 92 -15.89 28.44 -29.03
N GLY A 93 -15.48 29.61 -28.55
CA GLY A 93 -16.18 30.34 -27.49
C GLY A 93 -17.39 31.11 -28.00
N LYS A 94 -18.45 30.40 -28.41
CA LYS A 94 -19.87 30.85 -28.53
C LYS A 94 -20.61 29.87 -29.44
N ILE A 95 -21.34 28.92 -28.87
CA ILE A 95 -22.66 28.41 -29.34
C ILE A 95 -23.13 27.37 -28.30
N ASP A 96 -24.43 27.45 -27.99
CA ASP A 96 -25.16 26.71 -26.95
C ASP A 96 -25.05 25.18 -27.02
N LEU A 97 -25.14 24.58 -25.83
CA LEU A 97 -25.34 23.16 -25.55
C LEU A 97 -26.49 22.57 -26.37
N LEU A 98 -26.19 21.62 -27.26
CA LEU A 98 -27.08 20.52 -27.65
C LEU A 98 -26.25 19.42 -28.33
N SER A 99 -26.36 18.21 -27.82
CA SER A 99 -25.71 17.00 -28.32
C SER A 99 -25.90 16.83 -29.83
N ARG A 100 -24.80 16.74 -30.60
CA ARG A 100 -24.83 16.15 -31.95
C ARG A 100 -23.43 15.71 -32.39
N SER A 101 -23.23 14.40 -32.43
CA SER A 101 -22.13 13.74 -33.13
C SER A 101 -22.31 13.95 -34.63
N THR A 102 -21.32 14.49 -35.34
CA THR A 102 -21.34 14.59 -36.81
C THR A 102 -20.39 13.54 -37.37
N LEU A 103 -20.93 12.56 -38.10
CA LEU A 103 -20.17 11.55 -38.84
C LEU A 103 -19.80 12.10 -40.21
N VAL A 104 -18.51 12.20 -40.52
CA VAL A 104 -18.03 12.39 -41.89
C VAL A 104 -17.27 11.14 -42.30
N THR A 105 -17.74 10.45 -43.34
CA THR A 105 -17.05 9.31 -43.95
C THR A 105 -16.43 9.73 -45.28
N SER A 106 -15.13 9.52 -45.47
CA SER A 106 -14.55 9.39 -46.80
C SER A 106 -13.84 8.04 -46.93
N SER A 107 -14.13 7.35 -48.02
CA SER A 107 -13.60 6.05 -48.41
C SER A 107 -12.08 6.05 -48.60
N GLY A 108 -11.42 5.04 -48.03
CA GLY A 108 -10.00 4.74 -48.22
C GLY A 108 -9.26 4.67 -46.89
N ASP A 109 -8.58 3.54 -46.63
CA ASP A 109 -7.87 3.19 -45.40
C ASP A 109 -7.23 4.38 -44.68
N SER A 110 -7.82 4.82 -43.56
CA SER A 110 -7.24 5.85 -42.69
C SER A 110 -7.85 5.80 -41.28
N ILE A 111 -6.95 5.89 -40.30
CA ILE A 111 -7.19 5.95 -38.86
C ILE A 111 -8.08 7.14 -38.50
N ILE A 112 -9.13 6.93 -37.71
CA ILE A 112 -10.02 7.98 -37.21
C ILE A 112 -9.40 8.59 -35.95
N TYR A 113 -9.03 9.87 -36.00
CA TYR A 113 -8.69 10.66 -34.81
C TYR A 113 -9.93 11.41 -34.35
N LEU A 114 -10.46 11.05 -33.18
CA LEU A 114 -11.50 11.81 -32.49
C LEU A 114 -10.82 12.75 -31.49
N TYR A 115 -10.92 14.06 -31.73
CA TYR A 115 -10.49 15.06 -30.76
C TYR A 115 -11.67 15.42 -29.86
N SER A 116 -11.60 15.03 -28.58
CA SER A 116 -12.45 15.55 -27.52
C SER A 116 -11.66 16.61 -26.74
N CYS A 117 -12.26 17.78 -26.50
CA CYS A 117 -11.68 18.81 -25.63
C CYS A 117 -11.80 18.47 -24.14
N ASP A 118 -12.50 17.39 -23.80
CA ASP A 118 -12.42 16.74 -22.50
C ASP A 118 -11.50 15.53 -22.63
N GLY A 119 -10.33 15.61 -21.99
CA GLY A 119 -9.37 14.54 -21.67
C GLY A 119 -9.26 13.35 -22.63
N ILE A 120 -8.06 13.10 -23.14
CA ILE A 120 -7.75 11.86 -23.87
C ILE A 120 -8.09 10.65 -22.99
N ILE A 121 -9.27 10.05 -23.20
CA ILE A 121 -9.54 8.67 -22.86
C ILE A 121 -9.17 7.89 -24.11
N LEU A 122 -8.04 7.19 -24.07
CA LEU A 122 -7.78 6.12 -25.03
C LEU A 122 -8.81 5.02 -24.77
N SER A 123 -9.98 5.11 -25.41
CA SER A 123 -10.89 3.98 -25.51
C SER A 123 -10.33 3.02 -26.55
N GLY A 124 -9.29 2.28 -26.16
CA GLY A 124 -8.95 1.02 -26.81
C GLY A 124 -10.16 0.10 -26.68
N ASN A 125 -10.52 -0.57 -27.77
CA ASN A 125 -11.62 -1.51 -27.83
C ASN A 125 -11.22 -2.78 -27.03
N TYR A 126 -11.27 -2.72 -25.69
CA TYR A 126 -10.94 -3.83 -24.79
C TYR A 126 -12.08 -4.85 -24.79
N GLY A 127 -12.08 -5.72 -25.78
CA GLY A 127 -13.00 -6.88 -25.90
C GLY A 127 -12.71 -8.03 -24.94
N GLY A 128 -11.95 -7.81 -23.86
CA GLY A 128 -11.67 -8.78 -22.81
C GLY A 128 -11.75 -8.10 -21.44
N ASN A 129 -12.37 -8.75 -20.46
CA ASN A 129 -12.28 -8.27 -19.08
C ASN A 129 -10.81 -8.12 -18.70
N PRO A 130 -10.38 -6.98 -18.10
CA PRO A 130 -9.02 -6.85 -17.59
C PRO A 130 -8.73 -8.02 -16.66
N VAL A 131 -7.70 -8.81 -16.96
CA VAL A 131 -7.33 -9.96 -16.12
C VAL A 131 -6.98 -9.40 -14.75
N VAL A 132 -7.75 -9.62 -13.70
CA VAL A 132 -7.43 -9.05 -12.39
C VAL A 132 -6.15 -9.71 -11.87
N LEU A 133 -5.16 -8.92 -11.47
CA LEU A 133 -4.01 -9.48 -10.74
C LEU A 133 -4.48 -9.89 -9.35
N ASP A 134 -4.25 -11.15 -9.03
CA ASP A 134 -4.51 -11.73 -7.73
C ASP A 134 -3.28 -12.51 -7.26
N ARG A 135 -3.33 -13.03 -6.03
CA ARG A 135 -2.21 -13.79 -5.45
C ARG A 135 -1.83 -15.07 -6.18
N PHE A 136 -2.68 -15.55 -7.10
CA PHE A 136 -2.43 -16.74 -7.91
C PHE A 136 -1.86 -16.40 -9.28
N SER A 137 -1.74 -15.10 -9.59
CA SER A 137 -1.18 -14.62 -10.85
C SER A 137 0.29 -15.00 -10.95
N THR A 138 0.66 -15.53 -12.11
CA THR A 138 2.03 -15.95 -12.43
C THR A 138 2.41 -15.47 -13.83
N CYS A 139 3.70 -15.25 -14.05
CA CYS A 139 4.25 -14.95 -15.37
C CYS A 139 4.52 -16.25 -16.14
N LYS A 140 4.16 -16.34 -17.42
CA LYS A 140 4.50 -17.50 -18.25
C LYS A 140 5.99 -17.58 -18.56
N SER A 141 6.64 -16.43 -18.69
CA SER A 141 8.08 -16.27 -18.76
C SER A 141 8.48 -14.87 -18.29
N THR A 142 9.78 -14.67 -18.08
CA THR A 142 10.32 -13.39 -17.61
C THR A 142 11.47 -12.96 -18.53
N VAL A 143 11.44 -11.70 -18.95
CA VAL A 143 12.48 -11.08 -19.79
C VAL A 143 13.02 -9.85 -19.08
N LYS A 144 14.19 -9.35 -19.53
CA LYS A 144 14.76 -8.12 -18.97
C LYS A 144 13.86 -6.92 -19.31
N TYR A 145 13.70 -6.01 -18.36
CA TYR A 145 13.02 -4.75 -18.60
C TYR A 145 13.60 -3.99 -19.80
N SER A 146 12.70 -3.60 -20.69
CA SER A 146 12.96 -2.97 -22.00
C SER A 146 13.24 -1.48 -21.92
N GLY A 147 13.00 -0.85 -20.76
CA GLY A 147 13.01 0.60 -20.59
C GLY A 147 11.73 1.30 -21.08
N LYS A 148 10.68 0.53 -21.40
CA LYS A 148 9.38 1.06 -21.79
C LYS A 148 8.79 1.90 -20.64
N LYS A 149 8.60 3.19 -20.89
CA LYS A 149 7.77 4.02 -20.01
C LYS A 149 6.29 3.74 -20.27
N ALA A 150 5.49 3.77 -19.22
CA ALA A 150 4.05 3.88 -19.40
C ALA A 150 3.78 5.19 -20.17
N GLY A 151 2.92 5.16 -21.19
CA GLY A 151 2.78 6.20 -22.22
C GLY A 151 2.16 7.49 -21.69
N TRP A 152 2.87 8.19 -20.82
CA TRP A 152 2.45 9.42 -20.17
C TRP A 152 3.38 10.56 -20.61
N ASP A 153 2.87 11.46 -21.45
CA ASP A 153 3.57 12.69 -21.82
C ASP A 153 3.48 13.69 -20.66
N ILE A 154 4.39 13.55 -19.67
CA ILE A 154 4.49 14.48 -18.55
C ILE A 154 5.38 15.65 -18.98
N HIS A 155 4.77 16.83 -19.16
CA HIS A 155 5.50 18.04 -19.50
C HIS A 155 5.99 18.75 -18.23
N PHE A 156 7.31 18.95 -18.16
CA PHE A 156 8.05 19.35 -16.98
C PHE A 156 8.25 20.88 -16.89
N ASP A 157 7.51 21.53 -15.99
CA ASP A 157 7.82 22.90 -15.54
C ASP A 157 8.08 22.92 -14.03
N LYS A 158 9.34 23.19 -13.65
CA LYS A 158 9.75 23.40 -12.25
C LYS A 158 9.29 24.78 -11.78
N GLN A 159 8.73 24.86 -10.58
CA GLN A 159 8.46 26.14 -9.92
C GLN A 159 8.84 26.09 -8.43
N GLU A 160 9.27 27.24 -7.90
CA GLU A 160 9.73 27.43 -6.52
C GLU A 160 8.65 27.16 -5.47
N GLU A 161 9.06 26.47 -4.41
CA GLU A 161 8.27 26.21 -3.21
C GLU A 161 7.86 27.50 -2.50
N ARG A 162 6.61 27.55 -2.02
CA ARG A 162 6.20 28.55 -1.04
C ARG A 162 6.83 28.17 0.31
N LYS A 163 7.77 29.00 0.78
CA LYS A 163 8.29 28.93 2.15
C LYS A 163 7.16 29.12 3.16
N ASP A 164 6.78 28.05 3.85
CA ASP A 164 6.20 28.18 5.17
C ASP A 164 7.20 28.87 6.10
N SER A 165 6.70 29.66 7.07
CA SER A 165 7.57 30.38 8.01
C SER A 165 8.34 29.45 8.98
N CYS A 166 7.94 28.18 9.07
CA CYS A 166 8.60 27.16 9.89
C CYS A 166 8.65 25.81 9.15
N ASP A 167 9.84 25.24 9.03
CA ASP A 167 10.02 23.84 8.64
C ASP A 167 9.76 22.94 9.88
N VAL A 168 8.60 22.29 9.89
CA VAL A 168 8.20 21.40 10.99
C VAL A 168 8.90 20.04 10.97
N PHE A 169 9.60 19.71 9.88
CA PHE A 169 10.33 18.45 9.72
C PHE A 169 11.80 18.57 10.15
N SER A 170 12.29 19.79 10.37
CA SER A 170 13.59 20.09 10.96
C SER A 170 13.47 20.39 12.46
N GLY A 171 14.07 19.54 13.28
CA GLY A 171 13.87 19.56 14.73
C GLY A 171 14.67 18.49 15.45
N ARG A 172 14.28 18.23 16.69
CA ARG A 172 14.89 17.22 17.54
C ARG A 172 13.86 16.49 18.39
N TRP A 173 14.21 15.28 18.82
CA TRP A 173 13.45 14.55 19.82
C TRP A 173 13.72 15.09 21.22
N VAL A 174 12.66 15.33 21.98
CA VAL A 174 12.70 15.82 23.36
C VAL A 174 11.97 14.83 24.24
N PHE A 175 12.59 14.42 25.33
CA PHE A 175 11.97 13.54 26.31
C PHE A 175 10.94 14.34 27.15
N ASP A 176 9.71 13.83 27.23
CA ASP A 176 8.58 14.40 27.96
C ASP A 176 7.68 13.27 28.48
N ASN A 177 8.00 12.76 29.66
CA ASN A 177 7.19 11.76 30.37
C ASN A 177 5.99 12.36 31.11
N THR A 178 5.73 13.66 30.97
CA THR A 178 4.59 14.34 31.60
C THR A 178 3.41 14.41 30.64
N SER A 179 3.69 14.70 29.36
CA SER A 179 2.64 14.86 28.33
C SER A 179 2.51 13.68 27.38
N TYR A 180 3.50 12.78 27.32
CA TYR A 180 3.51 11.61 26.43
C TYR A 180 3.53 10.31 27.25
N PRO A 181 3.05 9.18 26.68
CA PRO A 181 2.38 9.08 25.38
C PRO A 181 1.00 9.75 25.38
N LEU A 182 0.45 10.00 24.18
CA LEU A 182 -0.87 10.65 24.05
C LEU A 182 -2.05 9.72 24.41
N TYR A 183 -1.80 8.42 24.52
CA TYR A 183 -2.73 7.38 24.95
C TYR A 183 -1.94 6.18 25.48
N ASN A 184 -2.55 5.34 26.32
CA ASN A 184 -1.93 4.08 26.72
C ASN A 184 -2.29 2.97 25.72
N GLU A 185 -1.37 2.03 25.51
CA GLU A 185 -1.58 0.87 24.63
C GLU A 185 -2.87 0.10 24.97
N SER A 186 -3.15 -0.10 26.26
CA SER A 186 -4.33 -0.81 26.76
C SER A 186 -5.66 -0.12 26.48
N ASP A 187 -5.64 1.19 26.25
CA ASP A 187 -6.85 2.01 26.12
C ASP A 187 -7.38 2.01 24.67
N CYS A 188 -6.60 1.47 23.72
CA CYS A 188 -6.97 1.39 22.31
C CYS A 188 -7.50 -0.01 21.93
N PRO A 189 -8.82 -0.17 21.71
CA PRO A 189 -9.39 -1.47 21.33
C PRO A 189 -9.06 -1.89 19.89
N TYR A 190 -8.55 -0.97 19.07
CA TYR A 190 -8.16 -1.21 17.68
C TYR A 190 -6.67 -1.52 17.52
N MET A 191 -5.94 -1.63 18.63
CA MET A 191 -4.51 -1.93 18.63
C MET A 191 -4.24 -3.28 17.96
N SER A 192 -3.23 -3.32 17.08
CA SER A 192 -2.77 -4.56 16.48
C SER A 192 -1.73 -5.24 17.37
N ASP A 193 -1.87 -6.54 17.58
CA ASP A 193 -0.85 -7.38 18.25
C ASP A 193 0.54 -7.28 17.58
N GLN A 194 0.62 -6.82 16.32
CA GLN A 194 1.89 -6.60 15.63
C GLN A 194 2.66 -5.37 16.12
N LEU A 195 1.97 -4.44 16.80
CA LEU A 195 2.48 -3.13 17.23
C LEU A 195 2.34 -2.91 18.76
N ALA A 196 1.60 -3.79 19.45
CA ALA A 196 1.33 -3.76 20.89
C ALA A 196 2.51 -4.32 21.72
N CYS A 197 3.59 -3.55 21.80
CA CYS A 197 4.83 -4.00 22.39
C CYS A 197 4.73 -4.30 23.89
N LEU A 198 3.98 -3.51 24.65
CA LEU A 198 3.79 -3.74 26.08
C LEU A 198 3.02 -5.05 26.33
N LYS A 199 1.93 -5.28 25.59
CA LYS A 199 1.17 -6.55 25.62
C LYS A 199 2.05 -7.75 25.30
N HIS A 200 3.03 -7.58 24.43
CA HIS A 200 3.99 -8.61 24.04
C HIS A 200 5.29 -8.61 24.86
N GLY A 201 5.28 -7.99 26.04
CA GLY A 201 6.31 -8.18 27.07
C GLY A 201 7.50 -7.25 26.98
N ARG A 202 7.43 -6.15 26.20
CA ARG A 202 8.50 -5.15 26.18
C ARG A 202 8.66 -4.51 27.57
N PRO A 203 9.84 -4.62 28.20
CA PRO A 203 10.02 -4.19 29.59
C PRO A 203 10.33 -2.69 29.72
N ASP A 204 10.92 -2.07 28.69
CA ASP A 204 11.25 -0.65 28.67
C ASP A 204 10.13 0.18 28.01
N LEU A 205 9.68 1.24 28.70
CA LEU A 205 8.63 2.15 28.19
C LEU A 205 9.18 3.53 27.78
N GLY A 206 10.49 3.76 27.97
CA GLY A 206 11.13 5.06 27.71
C GLY A 206 10.92 5.59 26.30
N TYR A 207 10.82 4.68 25.32
CA TYR A 207 10.59 5.02 23.91
C TYR A 207 9.27 5.76 23.65
N GLN A 208 8.27 5.61 24.53
CA GLN A 208 6.95 6.22 24.39
C GLN A 208 6.93 7.70 24.77
N TYR A 209 7.93 8.16 25.53
CA TYR A 209 7.97 9.50 26.13
C TYR A 209 8.71 10.53 25.27
N TRP A 210 8.97 10.22 24.01
CA TRP A 210 9.67 11.14 23.11
C TRP A 210 8.67 11.91 22.26
N ARG A 211 8.79 13.24 22.26
CA ARG A 211 8.05 14.15 21.38
C ARG A 211 8.98 14.83 20.39
N TRP A 212 8.45 15.17 19.23
CA TRP A 212 9.18 15.95 18.23
C TRP A 212 9.04 17.45 18.51
N GLN A 213 10.15 18.17 18.47
CA GLN A 213 10.21 19.62 18.62
C GLN A 213 10.89 20.23 17.39
N PRO A 214 10.13 20.88 16.50
CA PRO A 214 10.71 21.67 15.42
C PRO A 214 11.63 22.78 15.97
N HIS A 215 12.69 23.13 15.25
CA HIS A 215 13.63 24.16 15.68
C HIS A 215 13.03 25.58 15.64
N GLY A 216 12.20 25.87 14.65
CA GLY A 216 11.68 27.23 14.39
C GLY A 216 10.28 27.51 14.95
N CYS A 217 9.57 26.50 15.45
CA CYS A 217 8.20 26.65 15.94
C CYS A 217 7.77 25.50 16.86
N ASN A 218 6.55 25.61 17.38
CA ASN A 218 5.91 24.55 18.15
C ASN A 218 4.83 23.87 17.33
N LEU A 219 4.75 22.54 17.44
CA LEU A 219 3.60 21.81 16.95
C LEU A 219 2.35 22.17 17.76
N LYS A 220 1.20 22.12 17.10
CA LYS A 220 -0.09 22.30 17.78
C LYS A 220 -0.31 21.15 18.75
N ARG A 221 -0.78 21.47 19.97
CA ARG A 221 -1.09 20.46 20.98
C ARG A 221 -2.20 19.54 20.47
N TRP A 222 -2.08 18.23 20.73
CA TRP A 222 -3.09 17.26 20.36
C TRP A 222 -4.44 17.54 21.05
N ASN A 223 -5.52 17.57 20.26
CA ASN A 223 -6.89 17.68 20.75
C ASN A 223 -7.82 16.84 19.86
N ALA A 224 -8.20 15.67 20.35
CA ALA A 224 -9.01 14.71 19.58
C ALA A 224 -10.38 15.29 19.15
N THR A 225 -11.05 16.06 20.01
CA THR A 225 -12.35 16.69 19.69
C THR A 225 -12.20 17.69 18.54
N GLU A 226 -11.19 18.55 18.60
CA GLU A 226 -10.94 19.53 17.53
C GLU A 226 -10.64 18.85 16.19
N ILE A 227 -9.86 17.77 16.22
CA ILE A 227 -9.53 16.99 15.02
C ILE A 227 -10.80 16.34 14.46
N TRP A 228 -11.64 15.74 15.30
CA TRP A 228 -12.91 15.18 14.85
C TRP A 228 -13.87 16.22 14.28
N ASP A 229 -13.93 17.42 14.85
CA ASP A 229 -14.71 18.52 14.30
C ASP A 229 -14.23 18.93 12.90
N LYS A 230 -12.91 18.89 12.68
CA LYS A 230 -12.31 19.15 11.35
C LYS A 230 -12.56 18.02 10.35
N LEU A 231 -12.67 16.78 10.84
CA LEU A 231 -13.03 15.60 10.06
C LEU A 231 -14.54 15.42 9.88
N ARG A 232 -15.37 16.28 10.47
CA ARG A 232 -16.83 16.16 10.42
C ARG A 232 -17.33 16.11 8.98
N GLY A 233 -18.10 15.07 8.65
CA GLY A 233 -18.64 14.84 7.31
C GLY A 233 -17.59 14.42 6.28
N LYS A 234 -16.36 14.07 6.68
CA LYS A 234 -15.25 13.74 5.78
C LYS A 234 -14.83 12.27 5.88
N ARG A 235 -14.20 11.81 4.80
CA ARG A 235 -13.53 10.52 4.69
C ARG A 235 -12.01 10.74 4.60
N LEU A 236 -11.29 10.31 5.63
CA LEU A 236 -9.83 10.31 5.66
C LEU A 236 -9.33 8.89 5.38
N MET A 237 -8.52 8.71 4.34
CA MET A 237 -8.10 7.40 3.86
C MET A 237 -6.57 7.32 3.75
N PHE A 238 -6.00 6.35 4.45
CA PHE A 238 -4.62 5.90 4.31
C PHE A 238 -4.54 4.85 3.19
N VAL A 239 -3.55 4.95 2.31
CA VAL A 239 -3.37 4.04 1.18
C VAL A 239 -1.89 3.67 1.07
N GLY A 240 -1.58 2.39 1.23
CA GLY A 240 -0.19 1.98 1.15
C GLY A 240 0.12 0.61 1.72
N ASP A 241 1.35 0.49 2.23
CA ASP A 241 1.90 -0.73 2.79
C ASP A 241 1.63 -0.87 4.32
N SER A 242 2.37 -1.79 4.97
CA SER A 242 2.18 -2.09 6.39
C SER A 242 2.59 -0.96 7.33
N LEU A 243 3.41 -0.01 6.90
CA LEU A 243 3.85 1.12 7.72
C LEU A 243 2.78 2.20 7.72
N ASN A 244 2.15 2.41 6.58
CA ASN A 244 0.97 3.26 6.49
C ASN A 244 -0.22 2.67 7.27
N ARG A 245 -0.37 1.34 7.29
CA ARG A 245 -1.31 0.67 8.21
C ARG A 245 -0.99 0.95 9.68
N GLY A 246 0.30 0.95 10.05
CA GLY A 246 0.73 1.32 11.41
C GLY A 246 0.37 2.75 11.77
N GLN A 247 0.57 3.69 10.84
CA GLN A 247 0.15 5.08 11.01
C GLN A 247 -1.38 5.23 11.12
N TRP A 248 -2.15 4.48 10.34
CA TRP A 248 -3.61 4.43 10.45
C TRP A 248 -4.07 3.92 11.82
N ILE A 249 -3.48 2.83 12.33
CA ILE A 249 -3.80 2.30 13.67
C ILE A 249 -3.48 3.34 14.76
N SER A 250 -2.33 4.01 14.66
CA SER A 250 -1.98 5.14 15.53
C SER A 250 -3.06 6.22 15.50
N MET A 251 -3.51 6.64 14.31
CA MET A 251 -4.56 7.65 14.16
C MET A 251 -5.87 7.23 14.83
N LEU A 252 -6.27 5.95 14.70
CA LEU A 252 -7.43 5.42 15.40
C LEU A 252 -7.26 5.51 16.92
N CYS A 253 -6.12 5.06 17.45
CA CYS A 253 -5.87 5.06 18.89
C CYS A 253 -5.85 6.47 19.48
N LEU A 254 -5.29 7.43 18.75
CA LEU A 254 -5.22 8.83 19.14
C LEU A 254 -6.60 9.53 19.18
N LEU A 255 -7.57 9.05 18.41
CA LEU A 255 -8.86 9.72 18.21
C LEU A 255 -10.06 8.99 18.81
N GLN A 256 -10.02 7.66 18.95
CA GLN A 256 -11.21 6.87 19.27
C GLN A 256 -11.80 7.11 20.66
N SER A 257 -11.00 7.59 21.62
CA SER A 257 -11.39 7.63 23.04
C SER A 257 -12.51 8.64 23.32
N VAL A 258 -12.62 9.70 22.50
CA VAL A 258 -13.67 10.71 22.63
C VAL A 258 -15.00 10.29 21.99
N ILE A 259 -15.03 9.16 21.29
CA ILE A 259 -16.25 8.62 20.67
C ILE A 259 -16.81 7.49 21.55
N PRO A 260 -18.09 7.57 21.98
CA PRO A 260 -18.76 6.50 22.72
C PRO A 260 -18.70 5.16 21.99
N ALA A 261 -18.65 4.05 22.73
CA ALA A 261 -18.44 2.71 22.16
C ALA A 261 -19.55 2.29 21.18
N GLU A 262 -20.78 2.66 21.49
CA GLU A 262 -21.98 2.44 20.70
C GLU A 262 -22.15 3.39 19.52
N LYS A 263 -21.25 4.38 19.39
CA LYS A 263 -21.22 5.39 18.31
C LYS A 263 -20.03 5.24 17.37
N LYS A 264 -19.29 4.14 17.50
CA LYS A 264 -18.17 3.80 16.62
C LYS A 264 -18.24 2.36 16.15
N SER A 265 -17.79 2.14 14.92
CA SER A 265 -17.73 0.80 14.31
C SER A 265 -16.53 0.69 13.39
N ILE A 266 -16.13 -0.54 13.10
CA ILE A 266 -15.06 -0.85 12.14
C ILE A 266 -15.46 -2.04 11.27
N THR A 267 -15.17 -1.98 9.97
CA THR A 267 -15.41 -3.12 9.08
C THR A 267 -14.41 -4.24 9.35
N PRO A 268 -14.82 -5.52 9.20
CA PRO A 268 -13.92 -6.65 9.40
C PRO A 268 -12.98 -6.81 8.21
N ASN A 269 -11.66 -6.75 8.45
CA ASN A 269 -10.55 -7.21 7.60
C ASN A 269 -10.88 -7.32 6.09
N ALA A 270 -11.07 -6.17 5.45
CA ALA A 270 -11.39 -6.06 4.04
C ALA A 270 -10.24 -5.31 3.30
N PRO A 271 -10.15 -5.42 1.96
CA PRO A 271 -9.21 -4.63 1.17
C PRO A 271 -9.28 -3.12 1.47
N LEU A 272 -10.48 -2.63 1.80
CA LEU A 272 -10.72 -1.32 2.41
C LEU A 272 -11.32 -1.52 3.81
N THR A 273 -10.57 -1.14 4.84
CA THR A 273 -11.02 -1.15 6.24
C THR A 273 -11.51 0.24 6.64
N ILE A 274 -12.72 0.35 7.19
CA ILE A 274 -13.39 1.62 7.47
C ILE A 274 -13.73 1.68 8.95
N PHE A 275 -13.10 2.59 9.69
CA PHE A 275 -13.56 3.02 11.01
C PHE A 275 -14.54 4.17 10.84
N ARG A 276 -15.69 4.12 11.53
CA ARG A 276 -16.74 5.13 11.45
C ARG A 276 -17.01 5.74 12.83
N ALA A 277 -17.04 7.06 12.89
CA ALA A 277 -17.48 7.83 14.06
C ALA A 277 -18.84 8.49 13.73
N GLU A 278 -19.92 7.95 14.29
CA GLU A 278 -21.28 8.34 13.93
C GLU A 278 -21.60 9.81 14.28
N GLU A 279 -21.18 10.27 15.45
CA GLU A 279 -21.46 11.63 15.95
C GLU A 279 -20.83 12.73 15.09
N TYR A 280 -19.77 12.40 14.35
CA TYR A 280 -19.09 13.31 13.44
C TYR A 280 -19.45 13.05 11.97
N ASN A 281 -20.21 11.98 11.69
CA ASN A 281 -20.44 11.49 10.33
C ASN A 281 -19.12 11.41 9.54
N ALA A 282 -18.07 10.86 10.18
CA ALA A 282 -16.71 10.85 9.67
C ALA A 282 -16.14 9.44 9.63
N THR A 283 -15.18 9.20 8.74
CA THR A 283 -14.46 7.91 8.65
C THR A 283 -12.95 8.08 8.63
N ILE A 284 -12.27 7.08 9.18
CA ILE A 284 -10.82 6.90 9.09
C ILE A 284 -10.58 5.53 8.48
N GLU A 285 -10.02 5.50 7.28
CA GLU A 285 -10.02 4.34 6.39
C GLU A 285 -8.59 3.92 6.07
N PHE A 286 -8.41 2.62 5.78
CA PHE A 286 -7.15 2.06 5.31
C PHE A 286 -7.39 1.15 4.11
N GLN A 287 -6.75 1.45 2.98
CA GLN A 287 -6.73 0.62 1.80
C GLN A 287 -5.34 -0.01 1.63
N TRP A 288 -5.31 -1.35 1.57
CA TRP A 288 -4.09 -2.09 1.28
C TRP A 288 -3.73 -1.96 -0.20
N ALA A 289 -2.64 -1.26 -0.49
CA ALA A 289 -2.11 -1.06 -1.84
C ALA A 289 -0.58 -0.85 -1.73
N PRO A 290 0.20 -1.88 -1.36
CA PRO A 290 1.60 -1.72 -0.98
C PRO A 290 2.48 -1.18 -2.10
N LEU A 291 2.09 -1.39 -3.37
CA LEU A 291 2.80 -0.90 -4.55
C LEU A 291 2.07 0.25 -5.26
N LEU A 292 1.00 0.80 -4.67
CA LEU A 292 0.08 1.81 -5.23
C LEU A 292 -0.70 1.36 -6.48
N VAL A 293 -0.02 0.77 -7.46
CA VAL A 293 -0.60 0.14 -8.66
C VAL A 293 -1.16 -1.25 -8.35
N GLU A 294 -1.96 -1.79 -9.28
CA GLU A 294 -2.46 -3.17 -9.18
C GLU A 294 -1.32 -4.19 -9.13
N SER A 295 -1.42 -5.14 -8.21
CA SER A 295 -0.42 -6.17 -7.99
C SER A 295 -1.01 -7.51 -7.54
N ASN A 296 -0.25 -8.58 -7.72
CA ASN A 296 -0.58 -9.88 -7.13
C ASN A 296 -0.53 -9.88 -5.59
N SER A 297 -0.03 -8.80 -5.00
CA SER A 297 0.16 -8.64 -3.56
C SER A 297 -0.93 -7.78 -2.90
N ASP A 298 -2.04 -7.53 -3.58
CA ASP A 298 -3.13 -6.68 -3.08
C ASP A 298 -4.13 -7.41 -2.16
N ASP A 299 -3.88 -8.69 -1.84
CA ASP A 299 -4.63 -9.41 -0.79
C ASP A 299 -4.13 -8.93 0.60
N PRO A 300 -4.98 -8.30 1.44
CA PRO A 300 -4.53 -7.72 2.71
C PRO A 300 -4.00 -8.75 3.72
N VAL A 301 -4.23 -10.04 3.47
CA VAL A 301 -3.85 -11.15 4.36
C VAL A 301 -2.79 -12.04 3.73
N ASN A 302 -2.99 -12.46 2.48
CA ASN A 302 -2.16 -13.44 1.78
C ASN A 302 -1.36 -12.79 0.64
N HIS A 303 -0.44 -11.88 1.00
CA HIS A 303 0.36 -11.09 0.07
C HIS A 303 1.86 -11.38 0.13
N ARG A 304 2.29 -12.37 0.94
CA ARG A 304 3.69 -12.81 0.95
C ARG A 304 3.86 -13.88 -0.13
N LEU A 305 4.41 -13.48 -1.26
CA LEU A 305 4.58 -14.31 -2.45
C LEU A 305 6.07 -14.34 -2.82
N ASP A 306 6.52 -15.44 -3.42
CA ASP A 306 7.90 -15.60 -3.89
C ASP A 306 8.24 -14.60 -5.00
N GLU A 307 7.26 -14.31 -5.86
CA GLU A 307 7.38 -13.35 -6.94
C GLU A 307 6.38 -12.21 -6.77
N ARG A 308 6.88 -10.99 -6.92
CA ARG A 308 6.05 -9.79 -6.93
C ARG A 308 5.76 -9.38 -8.36
N ILE A 309 4.49 -9.33 -8.71
CA ILE A 309 4.01 -8.97 -10.05
C ILE A 309 3.11 -7.75 -9.92
N MET A 310 3.36 -6.72 -10.72
CA MET A 310 2.54 -5.52 -10.76
C MET A 310 2.22 -5.06 -12.17
N ARG A 311 1.18 -4.24 -12.28
CA ARG A 311 0.83 -3.48 -13.48
C ARG A 311 1.36 -2.05 -13.36
N PRO A 312 2.49 -1.72 -14.01
CA PRO A 312 3.02 -0.36 -13.93
C PRO A 312 2.11 0.71 -14.53
N ASP A 313 1.09 0.33 -15.31
CA ASP A 313 0.21 1.22 -16.06
C ASP A 313 -1.25 1.24 -15.55
N SER A 314 -1.56 0.63 -14.40
CA SER A 314 -2.92 0.62 -13.85
C SER A 314 -2.99 0.88 -12.35
N VAL A 315 -3.67 1.97 -12.01
CA VAL A 315 -4.19 2.26 -10.65
C VAL A 315 -5.71 2.12 -10.55
N LEU A 316 -6.39 1.77 -11.64
CA LEU A 316 -7.84 2.00 -11.80
C LEU A 316 -8.68 1.33 -10.70
N ARG A 317 -8.33 0.09 -10.33
CA ARG A 317 -9.03 -0.65 -9.27
C ARG A 317 -8.83 -0.03 -7.89
N HIS A 318 -7.66 0.53 -7.59
CA HIS A 318 -7.43 1.21 -6.32
C HIS A 318 -8.07 2.60 -6.30
N ALA A 319 -7.88 3.34 -7.40
CA ALA A 319 -8.42 4.67 -7.64
C ALA A 319 -9.94 4.77 -7.61
N SER A 320 -10.65 3.67 -7.86
CA SER A 320 -12.11 3.63 -7.72
C SER A 320 -12.57 3.95 -6.30
N GLU A 321 -11.74 3.67 -5.30
CA GLU A 321 -12.01 4.05 -3.90
C GLU A 321 -11.49 5.47 -3.59
N TRP A 322 -10.31 5.83 -4.10
CA TRP A 322 -9.65 7.11 -3.80
C TRP A 322 -10.51 8.33 -4.15
N LYS A 323 -11.23 8.26 -5.27
CA LYS A 323 -12.12 9.35 -5.74
C LYS A 323 -13.22 9.72 -4.75
N HIS A 324 -13.52 8.85 -3.79
CA HIS A 324 -14.56 9.07 -2.80
C HIS A 324 -14.04 9.58 -1.45
N ALA A 325 -12.73 9.68 -1.26
CA ALA A 325 -12.14 10.24 -0.05
C ALA A 325 -12.05 11.78 -0.13
N ASP A 326 -12.12 12.46 1.02
CA ASP A 326 -11.86 13.90 1.11
C ASP A 326 -10.39 14.19 1.40
N ILE A 327 -9.74 13.28 2.13
CA ILE A 327 -8.35 13.37 2.55
C ILE A 327 -7.68 12.04 2.24
N LEU A 328 -6.65 12.05 1.40
CA LEU A 328 -5.86 10.88 1.01
C LEU A 328 -4.45 10.98 1.57
N ILE A 329 -3.94 9.89 2.15
CA ILE A 329 -2.61 9.82 2.74
C ILE A 329 -1.92 8.59 2.16
N PHE A 330 -1.00 8.81 1.23
CA PHE A 330 -0.28 7.74 0.53
C PHE A 330 1.07 7.46 1.17
N ASN A 331 1.51 6.20 1.09
CA ASN A 331 2.89 5.79 1.36
C ASN A 331 3.22 4.47 0.65
N SER A 332 4.44 4.33 0.16
CA SER A 332 4.95 3.09 -0.42
C SER A 332 6.47 3.12 -0.43
N TYR A 333 7.14 2.16 0.23
CA TYR A 333 8.62 2.15 0.25
C TYR A 333 9.24 0.76 0.41
N LEU A 334 8.97 0.07 1.51
CA LEU A 334 9.81 -1.05 1.95
C LEU A 334 9.78 -2.25 1.00
N TRP A 335 8.69 -2.39 0.26
CA TRP A 335 8.49 -3.50 -0.65
C TRP A 335 9.43 -3.42 -1.85
N TRP A 336 9.70 -2.22 -2.34
CA TRP A 336 10.63 -1.95 -3.44
C TRP A 336 12.07 -2.32 -3.07
N ARG A 337 12.41 -2.35 -1.78
CA ARG A 337 13.75 -2.70 -1.29
C ARG A 337 14.04 -4.20 -1.21
N GLN A 338 13.03 -5.05 -1.39
CA GLN A 338 13.17 -6.49 -1.18
C GLN A 338 13.73 -7.25 -2.39
N GLY A 339 13.88 -6.57 -3.53
CA GLY A 339 14.44 -7.17 -4.74
C GLY A 339 13.70 -6.75 -6.01
N PRO A 340 13.95 -7.48 -7.11
CA PRO A 340 13.31 -7.20 -8.39
C PRO A 340 11.79 -7.35 -8.35
N VAL A 341 11.12 -6.64 -9.25
CA VAL A 341 9.66 -6.69 -9.44
C VAL A 341 9.36 -7.05 -10.89
N LYS A 342 8.40 -7.96 -11.06
CA LYS A 342 7.89 -8.34 -12.38
C LYS A 342 6.80 -7.38 -12.84
N LEU A 343 6.93 -6.92 -14.08
CA LEU A 343 6.03 -5.99 -14.73
C LEU A 343 5.17 -6.76 -15.73
N LEU A 344 3.86 -6.76 -15.51
CA LEU A 344 2.89 -7.31 -16.42
C LEU A 344 2.04 -6.17 -16.98
N TRP A 345 2.44 -5.61 -18.11
CA TRP A 345 1.75 -4.49 -18.77
C TRP A 345 0.30 -4.83 -19.09
N SER A 346 -0.59 -3.84 -19.00
CA SER A 346 -2.01 -4.04 -19.30
C SER A 346 -2.26 -4.34 -20.78
N THR A 347 -1.33 -3.97 -21.67
CA THR A 347 -1.36 -4.31 -23.11
C THR A 347 -0.80 -5.70 -23.42
N GLU A 348 -0.26 -6.42 -22.44
CA GLU A 348 0.42 -7.69 -22.69
C GLU A 348 -0.55 -8.87 -22.58
N GLU A 349 -0.79 -9.53 -23.71
CA GLU A 349 -1.76 -10.63 -23.83
C GLU A 349 -1.11 -12.01 -23.69
N ASN A 350 0.21 -12.12 -23.92
CA ASN A 350 0.89 -13.41 -23.90
C ASN A 350 1.23 -13.89 -22.48
N GLY A 351 1.17 -13.02 -21.47
CA GLY A 351 1.53 -13.31 -20.07
C GLY A 351 3.04 -13.33 -19.79
N VAL A 352 3.85 -12.73 -20.67
CA VAL A 352 5.28 -12.49 -20.47
C VAL A 352 5.43 -11.28 -19.54
N CYS A 353 6.25 -11.43 -18.51
CA CYS A 353 6.60 -10.31 -17.65
C CYS A 353 7.98 -9.77 -17.99
N GLU A 354 8.14 -8.46 -17.84
CA GLU A 354 9.47 -7.85 -17.75
C GLU A 354 9.94 -7.86 -16.28
N GLU A 355 11.23 -7.83 -16.02
CA GLU A 355 11.78 -7.72 -14.66
C GLU A 355 12.63 -6.46 -14.54
N ALA A 356 12.26 -5.61 -13.56
CA ALA A 356 12.94 -4.37 -13.24
C ALA A 356 13.44 -4.40 -11.79
N GLN A 357 14.48 -3.62 -11.50
CA GLN A 357 14.93 -3.42 -10.12
C GLN A 357 13.92 -2.60 -9.34
N GLY A 358 13.96 -2.71 -8.01
CA GLY A 358 12.98 -2.07 -7.12
C GLY A 358 12.77 -0.57 -7.34
N LEU A 359 13.86 0.19 -7.52
CA LEU A 359 13.80 1.63 -7.79
C LEU A 359 13.13 1.95 -9.14
N GLU A 360 13.56 1.28 -10.21
CA GLU A 360 12.98 1.47 -11.56
C GLU A 360 11.49 1.09 -11.60
N ALA A 361 11.13 0.00 -10.91
CA ALA A 361 9.74 -0.42 -10.75
C ALA A 361 8.93 0.62 -9.96
N MET A 362 9.46 1.11 -8.84
CA MET A 362 8.80 2.12 -8.03
C MET A 362 8.55 3.40 -8.82
N GLU A 363 9.51 3.85 -9.63
CA GLU A 363 9.35 5.03 -10.50
C GLU A 363 8.16 4.86 -11.45
N LEU A 364 8.01 3.70 -12.11
CA LEU A 364 6.86 3.42 -12.98
C LEU A 364 5.52 3.48 -12.24
N ALA A 365 5.45 2.90 -11.04
CA ALA A 365 4.25 2.92 -10.22
C ALA A 365 3.90 4.33 -9.71
N MET A 366 4.92 5.09 -9.32
CA MET A 366 4.81 6.48 -8.91
C MET A 366 4.35 7.38 -10.05
N ASP A 367 4.84 7.17 -11.28
CA ASP A 367 4.39 7.88 -12.48
C ASP A 367 2.89 7.65 -12.73
N ALA A 368 2.42 6.40 -12.67
CA ALA A 368 1.00 6.08 -12.85
C ALA A 368 0.12 6.67 -11.74
N TRP A 369 0.61 6.66 -10.49
CA TRP A 369 -0.07 7.35 -9.38
C TRP A 369 -0.13 8.87 -9.59
N ALA A 370 1.00 9.47 -10.00
CA ALA A 370 1.09 10.91 -10.22
C ALA A 370 0.19 11.37 -11.37
N ASP A 371 0.11 10.61 -12.46
CA ASP A 371 -0.83 10.87 -13.55
C ASP A 371 -2.28 10.88 -13.04
N TRP A 372 -2.66 9.89 -12.23
CA TRP A 372 -4.00 9.85 -11.65
C TRP A 372 -4.29 11.06 -10.75
N ILE A 373 -3.34 11.44 -9.87
CA ILE A 373 -3.49 12.63 -9.02
C ILE A 373 -3.58 13.90 -9.87
N GLY A 374 -2.69 14.04 -10.86
CA GLY A 374 -2.64 15.15 -11.80
C GLY A 374 -3.95 15.33 -12.55
N SER A 375 -4.59 14.24 -12.94
CA SER A 375 -5.82 14.25 -13.75
C SER A 375 -7.12 14.31 -12.94
N ASN A 376 -7.16 13.74 -11.73
CA ASN A 376 -8.43 13.51 -11.02
C ASN A 376 -8.61 14.34 -9.75
N VAL A 377 -7.53 14.80 -9.11
CA VAL A 377 -7.62 15.52 -7.83
C VAL A 377 -7.88 17.00 -8.05
N ASP A 378 -8.94 17.49 -7.39
CA ASP A 378 -9.26 18.91 -7.22
C ASP A 378 -8.82 19.38 -5.82
N PRO A 379 -7.73 20.16 -5.67
CA PRO A 379 -7.19 20.60 -4.38
C PRO A 379 -8.14 21.43 -3.51
N LEU A 380 -9.23 21.93 -4.10
CA LEU A 380 -10.29 22.65 -3.38
C LEU A 380 -11.26 21.69 -2.69
N LYS A 381 -11.38 20.45 -3.18
CA LYS A 381 -12.30 19.42 -2.67
C LYS A 381 -11.58 18.31 -1.91
N GLN A 382 -10.40 17.92 -2.39
CA GLN A 382 -9.61 16.83 -1.83
C GLN A 382 -8.25 17.34 -1.37
N LYS A 383 -7.78 16.83 -0.23
CA LYS A 383 -6.42 17.02 0.25
C LYS A 383 -5.64 15.73 0.07
N VAL A 384 -4.46 15.80 -0.53
CA VAL A 384 -3.60 14.64 -0.73
C VAL A 384 -2.28 14.86 -0.02
N PHE A 385 -1.88 13.85 0.73
CA PHE A 385 -0.61 13.79 1.42
C PHE A 385 0.19 12.59 0.92
N PHE A 386 1.50 12.76 0.81
CA PHE A 386 2.43 11.65 0.64
C PHE A 386 3.37 11.61 1.84
N VAL A 387 3.33 10.52 2.61
CA VAL A 387 4.21 10.29 3.75
C VAL A 387 5.48 9.63 3.24
N THR A 388 6.63 10.23 3.52
CA THR A 388 7.92 9.74 3.02
C THR A 388 8.34 8.42 3.68
N MET A 389 9.49 7.91 3.25
CA MET A 389 10.03 6.61 3.65
C MET A 389 10.17 6.48 5.17
N SER A 390 9.62 5.39 5.72
CA SER A 390 9.94 4.93 7.07
C SER A 390 11.27 4.18 7.04
N PRO A 391 12.25 4.55 7.89
CA PRO A 391 13.55 3.90 7.92
C PRO A 391 13.50 2.54 8.61
N THR A 392 14.61 1.81 8.53
CA THR A 392 14.83 0.51 9.18
C THR A 392 16.12 0.53 9.99
N HIS A 393 16.15 -0.18 11.11
CA HIS A 393 17.32 -0.26 12.00
C HIS A 393 17.86 -1.69 12.09
N LEU A 394 18.29 -2.22 10.94
CA LEU A 394 18.65 -3.64 10.80
C LEU A 394 20.04 -3.98 11.38
N TRP A 395 20.96 -3.00 11.44
CA TRP A 395 22.34 -3.26 11.87
C TRP A 395 22.87 -2.18 12.81
N SER A 396 23.17 -2.55 14.05
CA SER A 396 23.63 -1.60 15.07
C SER A 396 24.95 -0.91 14.75
N ARG A 397 25.79 -1.54 13.91
CA ARG A 397 27.04 -0.96 13.40
C ARG A 397 26.85 0.37 12.66
N GLU A 398 25.64 0.68 12.20
CA GLU A 398 25.33 1.93 11.51
C GLU A 398 25.36 3.13 12.47
N TRP A 399 24.94 2.96 13.72
CA TRP A 399 24.95 4.01 14.74
C TRP A 399 26.00 3.81 15.83
N GLU A 400 26.56 2.59 15.97
CA GLU A 400 27.61 2.29 16.94
C GLU A 400 28.67 1.37 16.31
N ALA A 401 29.77 1.96 15.84
CA ALA A 401 30.82 1.24 15.13
C ALA A 401 31.43 0.10 15.98
N GLY A 402 31.57 -1.08 15.37
CA GLY A 402 32.14 -2.27 16.02
C GLY A 402 31.11 -3.15 16.75
N THR A 403 29.85 -2.75 16.81
CA THR A 403 28.77 -3.59 17.37
C THR A 403 28.23 -4.59 16.35
N ASN A 404 27.79 -5.74 16.85
CA ASN A 404 27.06 -6.75 16.09
C ASN A 404 25.68 -6.90 16.73
N GLY A 405 24.69 -6.27 16.13
CA GLY A 405 23.36 -6.08 16.72
C GLY A 405 22.35 -5.61 15.67
N ASN A 406 21.13 -5.41 16.12
CA ASN A 406 20.05 -4.75 15.39
C ASN A 406 19.31 -3.83 16.38
N CYS A 407 18.06 -3.43 16.09
CA CYS A 407 17.25 -2.62 17.00
C CYS A 407 16.93 -3.26 18.37
N TYR A 408 17.23 -4.55 18.59
CA TYR A 408 17.01 -5.20 19.88
C TYR A 408 17.87 -4.56 20.97
N SER A 409 17.27 -4.36 22.15
CA SER A 409 17.89 -3.71 23.31
C SER A 409 18.21 -2.21 23.17
N GLU A 410 17.84 -1.60 22.04
CA GLU A 410 17.94 -0.14 21.87
C GLU A 410 16.83 0.57 22.65
N LYS A 411 17.21 1.47 23.56
CA LYS A 411 16.28 2.12 24.53
C LYS A 411 16.25 3.63 24.45
N SER A 412 17.14 4.22 23.66
CA SER A 412 17.23 5.66 23.45
C SER A 412 17.42 5.97 21.96
N PRO A 413 16.93 7.14 21.51
CA PRO A 413 17.21 7.65 20.18
C PRO A 413 18.71 7.82 19.92
N ILE A 414 19.05 7.98 18.65
CA ILE A 414 20.35 8.47 18.20
C ILE A 414 20.40 9.98 18.43
N GLU A 415 21.46 10.44 19.11
CA GLU A 415 21.64 11.86 19.43
C GLU A 415 22.40 12.64 18.33
N ASP A 416 23.11 11.93 17.44
CA ASP A 416 23.80 12.57 16.32
C ASP A 416 22.78 13.07 15.28
N GLU A 417 22.55 14.38 15.25
CA GLU A 417 21.65 15.03 14.29
C GLU A 417 22.09 14.81 12.83
N LYS A 418 23.34 14.43 12.56
CA LYS A 418 23.85 14.14 11.21
C LYS A 418 23.69 12.66 10.80
N TYR A 419 23.15 11.82 11.68
CA TYR A 419 22.99 10.41 11.41
C TYR A 419 22.14 10.14 10.16
N TRP A 420 22.59 9.17 9.36
CA TRP A 420 21.88 8.68 8.17
C TRP A 420 22.11 7.18 8.00
N GLY A 421 21.08 6.36 8.21
CA GLY A 421 21.15 4.91 8.01
C GLY A 421 20.97 4.48 6.55
N SER A 422 21.43 3.27 6.22
CA SER A 422 21.15 2.67 4.90
C SER A 422 19.67 2.29 4.72
N GLY A 423 18.88 2.38 5.80
CA GLY A 423 17.42 2.31 5.84
C GLY A 423 16.72 3.39 5.00
N SER A 424 17.39 4.53 4.79
CA SER A 424 16.86 5.67 4.02
C SER A 424 17.63 5.85 2.70
N ASP A 425 17.09 5.25 1.65
CA ASP A 425 17.72 5.22 0.31
C ASP A 425 17.58 6.57 -0.42
N LEU A 426 18.70 7.30 -0.53
CA LEU A 426 18.76 8.66 -1.11
C LEU A 426 18.28 8.73 -2.57
N ASP A 427 18.55 7.69 -3.37
CA ASP A 427 18.14 7.66 -4.77
C ASP A 427 16.60 7.53 -4.89
N THR A 428 16.00 6.65 -4.07
CA THR A 428 14.54 6.55 -3.95
C THR A 428 13.92 7.87 -3.46
N MET A 429 14.54 8.55 -2.48
CA MET A 429 14.02 9.83 -2.00
C MET A 429 13.99 10.88 -3.11
N ARG A 430 15.09 10.99 -3.87
CA ARG A 430 15.20 11.91 -5.00
C ARG A 430 14.18 11.60 -6.09
N MET A 431 13.92 10.32 -6.35
CA MET A 431 12.86 9.91 -7.29
C MET A 431 11.48 10.36 -6.80
N VAL A 432 11.12 10.10 -5.55
CA VAL A 432 9.83 10.52 -4.97
C VAL A 432 9.69 12.04 -4.98
N GLU A 433 10.73 12.76 -4.58
CA GLU A 433 10.77 14.23 -4.61
C GLU A 433 10.52 14.76 -6.03
N ASN A 434 11.22 14.19 -7.02
CA ASN A 434 11.02 14.55 -8.42
C ASN A 434 9.56 14.31 -8.82
N VAL A 435 9.00 13.12 -8.60
CA VAL A 435 7.61 12.81 -8.98
C VAL A 435 6.60 13.75 -8.31
N VAL A 436 6.72 13.96 -7.00
CA VAL A 436 5.77 14.79 -6.24
C VAL A 436 5.89 16.27 -6.60
N SER A 437 7.10 16.77 -6.93
CA SER A 437 7.31 18.17 -7.32
C SER A 437 6.44 18.59 -8.52
N TRP A 438 6.12 17.66 -9.43
CA TRP A 438 5.25 17.90 -10.59
C TRP A 438 3.78 18.09 -10.23
N LEU A 439 3.35 17.55 -9.09
CA LEU A 439 1.97 17.63 -8.62
C LEU A 439 1.65 18.99 -7.99
N LYS A 440 2.63 19.91 -7.94
CA LYS A 440 2.47 21.29 -7.49
C LYS A 440 1.76 21.35 -6.13
N SER A 441 0.65 22.08 -6.05
CA SER A 441 -0.16 22.23 -4.84
C SER A 441 -1.15 21.10 -4.60
N LYS A 442 -1.19 20.07 -5.46
CA LYS A 442 -2.13 18.95 -5.29
C LYS A 442 -1.72 18.00 -4.18
N VAL A 443 -0.41 17.87 -3.91
CA VAL A 443 0.13 16.97 -2.90
C VAL A 443 0.97 17.74 -1.90
N SER A 444 0.78 17.45 -0.62
CA SER A 444 1.65 17.91 0.47
C SER A 444 2.50 16.75 0.97
N VAL A 445 3.80 16.95 1.11
CA VAL A 445 4.72 15.91 1.59
C VAL A 445 4.80 15.98 3.12
N ILE A 446 4.59 14.85 3.79
CA ILE A 446 4.87 14.70 5.22
C ILE A 446 6.22 14.00 5.33
N ASN A 447 7.29 14.79 5.48
CA ASN A 447 8.66 14.29 5.51
C ASN A 447 9.00 13.72 6.90
N ILE A 448 8.88 12.40 7.03
CA ILE A 448 9.10 11.68 8.30
C ILE A 448 10.45 10.98 8.38
N THR A 449 11.24 10.99 7.30
CA THR A 449 12.36 10.06 7.14
C THR A 449 13.47 10.35 8.14
N GLN A 450 14.00 11.57 8.14
CA GLN A 450 15.11 11.95 9.03
C GLN A 450 14.74 11.86 10.52
N LEU A 451 13.57 12.39 10.90
CA LEU A 451 13.14 12.32 12.30
C LEU A 451 12.94 10.89 12.77
N SER A 452 12.57 9.96 11.87
CA SER A 452 12.39 8.55 12.23
C SER A 452 13.71 7.78 12.26
N GLU A 453 14.74 8.22 11.52
CA GLU A 453 16.10 7.62 11.53
C GLU A 453 16.74 7.74 12.91
N TYR A 454 16.38 8.74 13.71
CA TYR A 454 16.89 8.82 15.07
C TYR A 454 16.28 7.75 16.00
N ARG A 455 15.20 7.08 15.61
CA ARG A 455 14.34 6.31 16.52
C ARG A 455 14.62 4.81 16.53
N LYS A 456 15.89 4.41 16.58
CA LYS A 456 16.28 2.99 16.74
C LYS A 456 15.59 2.28 17.92
N ASP A 457 15.18 3.03 18.94
CA ASP A 457 14.46 2.56 20.13
C ASP A 457 12.97 2.25 19.89
N GLY A 458 12.36 2.78 18.82
CA GLY A 458 10.91 2.74 18.61
C GLY A 458 10.36 1.43 18.03
N HIS A 459 11.22 0.49 17.64
CA HIS A 459 10.82 -0.74 16.96
C HIS A 459 10.28 -1.83 17.92
N PRO A 460 9.35 -2.69 17.48
CA PRO A 460 8.90 -3.84 18.27
C PRO A 460 9.99 -4.83 18.59
N SER A 461 10.97 -5.01 17.69
CA SER A 461 11.95 -6.08 17.78
C SER A 461 11.23 -7.43 17.94
N VAL A 462 11.41 -8.14 19.05
CA VAL A 462 10.76 -9.43 19.35
C VAL A 462 9.42 -9.27 20.07
N TYR A 463 9.09 -8.07 20.56
CA TYR A 463 7.91 -7.79 21.38
C TYR A 463 6.68 -7.54 20.52
N ARG A 464 6.27 -8.54 19.74
CA ARG A 464 5.07 -8.47 18.91
C ARG A 464 4.55 -9.85 18.58
N LYS A 465 3.32 -9.91 18.09
CA LYS A 465 2.84 -11.09 17.36
C LYS A 465 3.47 -11.13 15.97
N PHE A 466 4.21 -12.21 15.72
CA PHE A 466 4.66 -12.58 14.40
C PHE A 466 3.55 -13.29 13.65
N TRP A 467 3.57 -13.19 12.31
CA TRP A 467 2.57 -13.86 11.47
C TRP A 467 2.69 -15.38 11.59
N GLU A 468 3.91 -15.87 11.49
CA GLU A 468 4.28 -17.23 11.85
C GLU A 468 4.66 -17.22 13.33
N ALA A 469 4.01 -18.09 14.12
CA ALA A 469 4.34 -18.23 15.52
C ALA A 469 5.81 -18.64 15.64
N ARG A 470 6.58 -17.84 16.37
CA ARG A 470 7.99 -18.13 16.65
C ARG A 470 8.12 -19.07 17.83
N THR A 471 9.11 -19.95 17.79
CA THR A 471 9.46 -20.78 18.93
C THR A 471 10.17 -19.95 20.00
N ASP A 472 10.18 -20.41 21.25
CA ASP A 472 10.92 -19.76 22.33
C ASP A 472 12.42 -19.68 22.01
N GLU A 473 12.96 -20.67 21.28
CA GLU A 473 14.36 -20.69 20.82
C GLU A 473 14.64 -19.60 19.77
N GLU A 474 13.70 -19.35 18.84
CA GLU A 474 13.81 -18.26 17.88
C GLU A 474 13.72 -16.89 18.57
N LEU A 475 12.79 -16.73 19.52
CA LEU A 475 12.66 -15.49 20.29
C LEU A 475 13.88 -15.24 21.19
N ALA A 476 14.54 -16.31 21.66
CA ALA A 476 15.82 -16.23 22.37
C ALA A 476 17.00 -15.84 21.45
N ASN A 477 16.80 -15.79 20.13
CA ASN A 477 17.77 -15.31 19.14
C ASN A 477 17.29 -14.00 18.45
N PRO A 478 17.22 -12.87 19.19
CA PRO A 478 16.72 -11.60 18.65
C PRO A 478 17.56 -11.06 17.49
N MET A 479 18.80 -11.50 17.31
CA MET A 479 19.64 -11.14 16.17
C MET A 479 19.02 -11.52 14.83
N SER A 480 18.33 -12.66 14.77
CA SER A 480 17.75 -13.19 13.53
C SER A 480 16.27 -12.83 13.35
N TYR A 481 15.55 -12.53 14.45
CA TYR A 481 14.09 -12.47 14.44
C TYR A 481 13.49 -11.14 14.88
N SER A 482 14.31 -10.12 15.18
CA SER A 482 13.80 -8.79 15.50
C SER A 482 13.14 -8.11 14.31
N ASP A 483 11.94 -7.61 14.51
CA ASP A 483 11.33 -6.66 13.59
C ASP A 483 11.88 -5.25 13.85
N CYS A 484 12.82 -4.82 13.00
CA CYS A 484 13.41 -3.48 13.00
C CYS A 484 12.90 -2.63 11.83
N ILE A 485 11.65 -2.88 11.44
CA ILE A 485 10.99 -2.23 10.31
C ILE A 485 9.74 -1.49 10.81
N HIS A 486 8.86 -2.19 11.52
CA HIS A 486 7.61 -1.64 12.05
C HIS A 486 7.84 -0.88 13.36
N TRP A 487 6.81 -0.23 13.90
CA TRP A 487 6.92 0.63 15.08
C TRP A 487 5.99 0.18 16.20
N CYS A 488 6.47 0.23 17.43
CA CYS A 488 5.59 0.10 18.60
C CYS A 488 4.57 1.23 18.63
N LEU A 489 3.39 0.95 19.17
CA LEU A 489 2.36 1.95 19.47
C LEU A 489 1.95 1.88 20.95
N PRO A 490 1.80 3.03 21.65
CA PRO A 490 2.11 4.39 21.21
C PRO A 490 3.60 4.59 20.90
N GLY A 491 3.94 5.52 20.00
CA GLY A 491 5.31 5.67 19.53
C GLY A 491 5.49 6.60 18.32
N VAL A 492 6.47 6.29 17.47
CA VAL A 492 6.91 7.13 16.35
C VAL A 492 5.76 7.52 15.38
N PRO A 493 4.84 6.60 15.00
CA PRO A 493 3.72 6.97 14.12
C PRO A 493 2.76 8.01 14.71
N ASP A 494 2.72 8.18 16.04
CA ASP A 494 1.90 9.22 16.66
C ASP A 494 2.40 10.61 16.31
N VAL A 495 3.72 10.76 16.18
CA VAL A 495 4.36 12.01 15.72
C VAL A 495 4.11 12.24 14.22
N TRP A 496 4.10 11.19 13.40
CA TRP A 496 3.73 11.33 11.99
C TRP A 496 2.31 11.87 11.85
N ASN A 497 1.38 11.41 12.70
CA ASN A 497 0.01 11.92 12.75
C ASN A 497 -0.09 13.34 13.30
N GLN A 498 0.75 13.74 14.27
CA GLN A 498 0.85 15.14 14.71
C GLN A 498 1.31 16.06 13.58
N LEU A 499 2.32 15.64 12.80
CA LEU A 499 2.80 16.37 11.63
C LEU A 499 1.72 16.47 10.56
N LEU A 500 1.10 15.36 10.19
CA LEU A 500 -0.02 15.33 9.23
C LEU A 500 -1.13 16.31 9.63
N LEU A 501 -1.54 16.31 10.89
CA LEU A 501 -2.61 17.18 11.39
C LEU A 501 -2.19 18.64 11.49
N HIS A 502 -0.90 18.94 11.65
CA HIS A 502 -0.41 20.33 11.55
C HIS A 502 -0.76 20.95 10.19
N PHE A 503 -0.67 20.17 9.10
CA PHE A 503 -1.04 20.62 7.76
C PHE A 503 -2.55 20.54 7.46
N LEU A 504 -3.30 19.77 8.26
CA LEU A 504 -4.75 19.61 8.09
C LEU A 504 -5.57 20.71 8.79
N LEU A 505 -5.10 21.22 9.94
CA LEU A 505 -5.89 21.98 10.91
C LEU A 505 -5.91 23.50 10.69
#